data_AF-A0A258KP87-F1
#
_entry.id   AF-A0A258KP87-F1
#
_cell.length_a   1.000
_cell.length_b   1.000
_cell.length_c   1.000
_cell.angle_alpha   90.00
_cell.angle_beta   90.00
_cell.angle_gamma   90.00
#
_symmetry.space_group_name_H-M   'P 1'
#
loop_
_entity.id
_entity.type
_entity.pdbx_description
1 polymer ?
#
loop_
_entity_poly.entity_id
_entity_poly.type
_entity_poly.pdbx_seq_one_letter_code
_entity_poly.pdbx_strand_id
1 'polypeptide(L)' 'MKAAVIVFPGSNCDRDCKVAIERSAGARVEMVWHQETALPDDLDLIVLPGGFSYGDYLRCGAMAAQSPVMKE' A
#
# COMPACT_ATOMS: atom_id res chain seq x y z
N MET A 1 -7.57 -12.49 -9.48
CA MET A 1 -7.11 -11.15 -9.10
C MET A 1 -6.05 -11.31 -8.04
N LYS A 2 -4.82 -10.88 -8.33
CA LYS A 2 -3.76 -10.68 -7.33
C LYS A 2 -3.69 -9.19 -7.00
N ALA A 3 -3.76 -8.85 -5.72
CA ALA A 3 -3.73 -7.46 -5.27
C ALA A 3 -2.62 -7.23 -4.25
N ALA A 4 -2.07 -6.02 -4.24
CA ALA A 4 -1.12 -5.55 -3.23
C ALA A 4 -1.64 -4.29 -2.55
N VAL A 5 -1.43 -4.19 -1.24
CA VAL A 5 -1.62 -2.95 -0.47
C VAL A 5 -0.28 -2.52 0.09
N ILE A 6 0.14 -1.30 -0.22
CA ILE A 6 1.42 -0.77 0.23
C ILE A 6 1.30 -0.27 1.67
N VAL A 7 2.23 -0.66 2.54
CA VAL A 7 2.26 -0.26 3.94
C VAL A 7 3.38 0.77 4.15
N PHE A 8 2.98 2.02 4.43
CA PHE A 8 3.91 3.08 4.85
C PHE A 8 3.89 3.23 6.38
N PRO A 9 4.98 3.73 6.99
CA PRO A 9 4.96 4.15 8.39
C PRO A 9 3.85 5.18 8.61
N GLY A 10 2.95 4.95 9.57
CA GLY A 10 1.84 5.88 9.87
C GLY A 10 0.61 5.78 8.95
N SER A 11 0.64 4.96 7.90
CA SER A 11 -0.62 4.52 7.25
C SER A 11 -1.51 3.82 8.29
N ASN A 12 -2.82 4.00 8.18
CA ASN A 12 -3.78 3.44 9.14
C ASN A 12 -4.95 2.70 8.50
N CYS A 13 -5.17 2.85 7.19
CA CYS A 13 -6.21 2.14 6.44
C CYS A 13 -5.68 0.95 5.61
N ASP A 14 -4.40 0.57 5.77
CA ASP A 14 -3.79 -0.57 5.07
C ASP A 14 -4.56 -1.88 5.32
N ARG A 15 -4.89 -2.19 6.58
CA ARG A 15 -5.72 -3.36 6.91
C ARG A 15 -7.17 -3.24 6.42
N ASP A 16 -7.73 -2.03 6.40
CA ASP A 16 -9.09 -1.79 5.92
C ASP A 16 -9.17 -2.10 4.42
N CYS A 17 -8.19 -1.62 3.64
CA CYS A 17 -8.06 -1.94 2.22
C CYS A 17 -7.94 -3.45 2.00
N LYS A 18 -7.08 -4.13 2.78
CA LYS A 18 -6.93 -5.59 2.71
C LYS A 18 -8.25 -6.31 2.89
N VAL A 19 -8.95 -6.04 4.00
CA VAL A 19 -10.22 -6.70 4.36
C VAL A 19 -11.30 -6.39 3.33
N ALA A 20 -11.38 -5.15 2.84
CA ALA A 20 -12.36 -4.77 1.83
C ALA A 20 -12.15 -5.55 0.53
N ILE A 21 -10.92 -5.64 0.03
CA ILE A 21 -10.61 -6.37 -1.21
C ILE A 21 -10.87 -7.88 -1.03
N GLU A 22 -10.39 -8.48 0.06
CA GLU A 22 -10.58 -9.90 0.34
C GLU A 22 -12.07 -10.28 0.42
N ARG A 23 -12.90 -9.45 1.07
CA ARG A 23 -14.33 -9.72 1.26
C ARG A 23 -15.18 -9.40 0.04
N SER A 24 -14.87 -8.33 -0.68
CA SER A 24 -15.69 -7.88 -1.82
C SER A 24 -15.32 -8.56 -3.13
N ALA A 25 -14.04 -8.92 -3.32
CA ALA A 25 -13.55 -9.50 -4.57
C ALA A 25 -13.06 -10.94 -4.43
N GLY A 26 -13.01 -11.50 -3.20
CA GLY A 26 -12.47 -12.85 -2.97
C GLY A 26 -10.99 -12.99 -3.36
N ALA A 27 -10.27 -11.88 -3.47
CA ALA A 27 -8.90 -11.84 -3.95
C ALA A 27 -7.92 -11.98 -2.78
N ARG A 28 -6.77 -12.64 -3.02
CA ARG A 28 -5.66 -12.65 -2.06
C ARG A 28 -4.93 -11.31 -2.15
N VAL A 29 -4.70 -10.69 -0.99
CA VAL A 29 -3.99 -9.42 -0.87
C VAL A 29 -2.63 -9.61 -0.21
N GLU A 30 -1.58 -9.14 -0.86
CA GLU A 30 -0.25 -9.04 -0.28
C GLU A 30 -0.05 -7.66 0.35
N MET A 31 0.44 -7.64 1.60
CA MET A 31 0.81 -6.41 2.29
C MET A 31 2.28 -6.13 2.02
N VAL A 32 2.58 -5.13 1.21
CA VAL A 32 3.95 -4.85 0.74
C VAL A 32 4.53 -3.69 1.55
N TRP A 33 5.69 -3.91 2.17
CA TRP A 33 6.36 -2.87 2.94
C TRP A 33 6.93 -1.78 2.01
N HIS A 34 6.83 -0.51 2.40
CA HIS A 34 7.24 0.60 1.52
C HIS A 34 8.74 0.61 1.12
N GLN A 35 9.60 -0.10 1.86
CA GLN A 35 11.02 -0.22 1.52
C GLN A 35 11.33 -1.33 0.51
N GLU A 36 10.35 -2.14 0.14
CA GLU A 36 10.55 -3.12 -0.93
C GLU A 36 10.93 -2.42 -2.24
N THR A 37 11.78 -3.09 -3.01
CA THR A 37 12.35 -2.54 -4.24
C THR A 37 11.79 -3.19 -5.50
N ALA A 38 10.84 -4.11 -5.33
CA ALA A 38 10.11 -4.77 -6.39
C ALA A 38 8.71 -5.10 -5.86
N LEU A 39 7.73 -5.12 -6.76
CA LEU A 39 6.39 -5.60 -6.46
C LEU A 39 6.25 -7.08 -6.84
N PRO A 40 5.36 -7.84 -6.18
CA PRO A 40 5.00 -9.17 -6.63
C PRO A 40 4.60 -9.20 -8.12
N ASP A 41 5.01 -10.26 -8.83
CA ASP A 41 4.66 -10.44 -10.23
C ASP A 41 3.14 -10.70 -10.42
N ASP A 42 2.65 -10.32 -11.60
CA ASP A 42 1.26 -10.48 -12.06
C ASP A 42 0.20 -9.79 -11.16
N LEU A 43 0.51 -8.64 -10.57
CA LEU A 43 -0.50 -7.85 -9.86
C LEU A 43 -1.51 -7.23 -10.83
N ASP A 44 -2.78 -7.44 -10.55
CA ASP A 44 -3.89 -6.79 -11.26
C ASP A 44 -4.28 -5.45 -10.60
N LEU A 45 -3.93 -5.28 -9.32
CA LEU A 45 -4.30 -4.13 -8.50
C LEU A 45 -3.20 -3.81 -7.48
N ILE A 46 -2.81 -2.54 -7.42
CA ILE A 46 -1.97 -1.98 -6.35
C ILE A 46 -2.77 -0.88 -5.66
N VAL A 47 -2.83 -0.91 -4.34
CA VAL A 47 -3.53 0.07 -3.53
C VAL A 47 -2.54 0.83 -2.65
N LEU A 48 -2.55 2.14 -2.79
CA LEU A 48 -1.95 3.06 -1.83
C LEU A 48 -3.02 3.40 -0.78
N PRO A 49 -2.89 2.92 0.46
CA PRO A 49 -3.93 3.12 1.46
C PRO A 49 -3.94 4.57 1.94
N GLY A 50 -5.12 5.00 2.40
CA GLY A 50 -5.28 6.27 3.10
C GLY A 50 -4.64 6.29 4.50
N GLY A 51 -4.74 7.44 5.15
CA GLY A 51 -4.26 7.67 6.50
C GLY A 51 -3.31 8.86 6.58
N PHE A 52 -2.32 8.76 7.48
CA PHE A 52 -1.35 9.80 7.78
C PHE A 52 0.07 9.25 7.65
N SER A 53 0.46 8.84 6.44
CA SER A 53 1.80 8.33 6.18
C SER A 53 2.86 9.34 6.67
N TYR A 54 3.80 8.90 7.48
CA TYR A 54 4.80 9.73 8.17
C TYR A 54 4.18 10.89 8.97
N GLY A 55 2.95 10.74 9.46
CA GLY A 55 2.23 11.75 10.22
C GLY A 55 1.95 13.04 9.45
N ASP A 56 2.01 13.00 8.11
CA ASP A 56 1.91 14.17 7.22
C ASP A 56 2.90 15.31 7.55
N TYR A 57 4.04 14.99 8.18
CA TYR A 57 4.96 15.97 8.77
C TYR A 57 5.48 17.05 7.82
N LEU A 58 5.74 16.72 6.55
CA LEU A 58 6.11 17.72 5.54
C LEU A 58 4.88 18.24 4.78
N ARG A 59 4.16 17.31 4.18
CA ARG A 59 2.87 17.45 3.47
C ARG A 59 2.33 16.04 3.29
N CYS A 60 1.01 15.88 3.23
CA CYS A 60 0.39 14.59 2.97
C CYS A 60 1.05 13.86 1.79
N GLY A 61 1.45 12.61 2.03
CA GLY A 61 2.10 11.74 1.05
C GLY A 61 3.50 12.17 0.55
N ALA A 62 4.02 13.35 0.89
CA ALA A 62 5.26 13.87 0.31
C ALA A 62 6.48 13.00 0.68
N MET A 63 6.54 12.51 1.92
CA MET A 63 7.58 11.60 2.36
C MET A 63 7.34 10.16 1.84
N ALA A 64 6.09 9.70 1.83
CA ALA A 64 5.72 8.38 1.33
C ALA A 64 6.10 8.20 -0.14
N ALA A 65 5.90 9.22 -0.97
CA ALA A 65 6.25 9.24 -2.40
C ALA A 65 7.75 9.03 -2.69
N GLN A 66 8.62 9.18 -1.68
CA GLN A 66 10.06 8.93 -1.83
C GLN A 66 10.47 7.49 -1.46
N SER A 67 9.51 6.65 -1.05
CA SER A 67 9.80 5.27 -0.65
C SER A 67 10.27 4.42 -1.83
N PRO A 68 11.17 3.44 -1.61
CA PRO A 68 11.67 2.57 -2.68
C PRO A 68 10.58 1.93 -3.55
N VAL A 69 9.48 1.47 -2.95
CA VAL A 69 8.37 0.81 -3.66
C VAL A 69 7.65 1.69 -4.69
N MET A 70 7.81 3.02 -4.59
CA MET A 70 7.18 3.99 -5.49
C MET A 70 7.93 4.16 -6.82
N LYS A 71 9.05 3.45 -7.01
CA LYS A 71 9.88 3.50 -8.23
C LYS A 71 9.54 2.42 -9.25
N GLU A 72 8.61 1.54 -8.93
CA GLU A 72 8.04 0.51 -9.82
C GLU A 72 6.96 1.09 -10.75
#